data_AF-A0A4Y9Y2S5-F1
#
_entry.id   AF-A0A4Y9Y2S5-F1
#
_cell.length_a   1.000
_cell.length_b   1.000
_cell.length_c   1.000
_cell.angle_alpha   90.00
_cell.angle_beta   90.00
_cell.angle_gamma   90.00
#
_symmetry.space_group_name_H-M   'P 1'
#
loop_
_entity.id
_entity.type
_entity.pdbx_description
1 polymer ?
#
loop_
_entity_poly.entity_id
_entity_poly.type
_entity_poly.pdbx_seq_one_letter_code
_entity_poly.pdbx_strand_id
1 'polypeptide(L)'
;MYGPTDLNELLFHLRAPRIKRLHLRSLEDLGYRQQPIAPSLLRFLARSAPSSFTEESDLAALDPSPSPSTQEPLDAADLGTGAVPLELLELHDIDLAPEAFAAAFRALPHLRELRLHESSISDGTLRVLHGPHGFCPRLTRVDFRWCGHLGGKALVELVRSRLPRAEAQDEDSTAGIGIEVLHSGSAAASASAGEGSGPADPIEEVAAINCCFVEEQDVLELARLTTCRVLMREADEDYCRTSSFSPYSTNCAR
;
A
#
# COMPACT_ATOMS: atom_id res chain seq x y z
N MET A 1 -5.25 30.27 20.75
CA MET A 1 -5.66 28.87 20.47
C MET A 1 -4.95 28.46 19.21
N TYR A 2 -4.16 27.38 19.25
CA TYR A 2 -3.55 26.83 18.03
C TYR A 2 -4.65 26.06 17.29
N GLY A 3 -4.84 26.36 16.01
CA GLY A 3 -5.72 25.57 15.14
C GLY A 3 -5.17 24.15 14.95
N PRO A 4 -5.93 23.26 14.29
CA PRO A 4 -5.39 21.97 13.90
C PRO A 4 -4.18 22.15 12.99
N THR A 5 -3.24 21.21 13.06
CA THR A 5 -2.08 21.20 12.18
C THR A 5 -2.53 20.84 10.76
N ASP A 6 -2.18 21.66 9.78
CA ASP A 6 -2.34 21.31 8.36
C ASP A 6 -1.38 20.15 8.03
N LEU A 7 -1.95 19.00 7.69
CA LEU A 7 -1.19 17.79 7.44
C LEU A 7 -0.34 17.88 6.17
N ASN A 8 -0.79 18.63 5.15
CA ASN A 8 -0.03 18.84 3.93
C ASN A 8 1.22 19.69 4.20
N GLU A 9 1.06 20.77 4.97
CA GLU A 9 2.17 21.63 5.39
C GLU A 9 3.17 20.84 6.25
N LEU A 10 2.66 20.05 7.21
CA LEU A 10 3.51 19.20 8.05
C LEU A 10 4.32 18.21 7.21
N LEU A 11 3.67 17.41 6.36
CA LEU A 11 4.33 16.42 5.50
C LEU A 11 5.35 17.06 4.55
N PHE A 12 5.09 18.29 4.09
CA PHE A 12 6.03 19.03 3.26
C PHE A 12 7.34 19.36 3.99
N HIS A 13 7.31 19.60 5.30
CA HIS A 13 8.50 19.94 6.07
C HIS A 13 9.21 18.73 6.70
N LEU A 14 8.53 17.58 6.80
CA LEU A 14 9.11 16.37 7.38
C LEU A 14 10.12 15.70 6.43
N ARG A 15 11.25 15.31 7.01
CA ARG A 15 12.21 14.35 6.44
C ARG A 15 12.51 13.32 7.52
N ALA A 16 12.23 12.05 7.27
CA ALA A 16 12.39 11.01 8.27
C ALA A 16 12.95 9.72 7.66
N PRO A 17 14.26 9.66 7.33
CA PRO A 17 14.85 8.52 6.61
C PRO A 17 14.87 7.21 7.41
N ARG A 18 14.58 7.29 8.72
CA ARG A 18 14.52 6.14 9.63
C ARG A 18 13.09 5.85 10.10
N ILE A 19 12.08 6.46 9.48
CA ILE A 19 10.68 6.24 9.86
C ILE A 19 10.30 4.79 9.55
N LYS A 20 9.76 4.11 10.56
CA LYS A 20 9.25 2.74 10.45
C LYS A 20 7.74 2.67 10.41
N ARG A 21 7.06 3.66 10.99
CA ARG A 21 5.61 3.67 11.18
C ARG A 21 5.09 5.05 10.85
N LEU A 22 4.08 5.11 9.98
CA LEU A 22 3.43 6.35 9.59
C LEU A 22 1.93 6.17 9.82
N HIS A 23 1.40 6.98 10.73
CA HIS A 23 -0.01 7.00 11.07
C HIS A 23 -0.55 8.38 10.70
N LEU A 24 -1.49 8.43 9.76
CA LEU A 24 -2.15 9.64 9.31
C LEU A 24 -3.64 9.52 9.54
N ARG A 25 -4.25 10.60 10.03
CA ARG A 25 -5.70 10.68 10.25
C ARG A 25 -6.19 12.04 9.76
N SER A 26 -7.24 12.02 8.95
CA SER A 26 -7.98 13.22 8.59
C SER A 26 -8.71 13.79 9.80
N LEU A 27 -8.96 15.09 9.77
CA LEU A 27 -9.74 15.81 10.78
C LEU A 27 -11.07 16.32 10.20
N GLU A 28 -11.51 15.74 9.08
CA GLU A 28 -12.79 16.06 8.44
C GLU A 28 -13.98 15.70 9.35
N ASP A 29 -13.84 14.63 10.14
CA ASP A 29 -14.77 14.26 11.22
C ASP A 29 -14.97 15.36 12.28
N LEU A 30 -13.97 16.21 12.48
CA LEU A 30 -14.02 17.37 13.37
C LEU A 30 -14.46 18.67 12.65
N GLY A 31 -14.86 18.57 11.39
CA GLY A 31 -15.34 19.69 10.57
C GLY A 31 -14.23 20.50 9.87
N TYR A 32 -12.99 20.00 9.86
CA TYR A 32 -11.89 20.66 9.13
C TYR A 32 -11.77 20.13 7.72
N ARG A 33 -11.93 20.99 6.73
CA ARG A 33 -11.71 20.60 5.32
C ARG A 33 -10.24 20.36 5.06
N GLN A 34 -9.89 19.18 4.56
CA GLN A 34 -8.52 18.89 4.14
C GLN A 34 -8.37 19.02 2.63
N GLN A 35 -7.20 19.49 2.19
CA GLN A 35 -6.82 19.37 0.79
C GLN A 35 -6.37 17.93 0.50
N PRO A 36 -6.49 17.44 -0.75
CA PRO A 36 -6.02 16.12 -1.13
C PRO A 36 -4.57 15.87 -0.68
N ILE A 37 -4.37 14.87 0.17
CA ILE A 37 -3.08 14.62 0.83
C ILE A 37 -2.05 13.90 -0.06
N ALA A 38 -2.51 13.26 -1.13
CA ALA A 38 -1.70 12.41 -2.00
C ALA A 38 -0.38 13.09 -2.45
N PRO A 39 -0.36 14.34 -2.96
CA PRO A 39 0.89 14.96 -3.41
C PRO A 39 1.91 15.14 -2.27
N SER A 40 1.45 15.54 -1.08
CA SER A 40 2.30 15.78 0.09
C SER A 40 2.84 14.47 0.65
N LEU A 41 2.01 13.42 0.70
CA LEU A 41 2.42 12.09 1.10
C LEU A 41 3.49 11.51 0.17
N LEU A 42 3.26 11.55 -1.15
CA LEU A 42 4.22 11.03 -2.12
C LEU A 42 5.55 11.79 -2.08
N ARG A 43 5.50 13.12 -1.91
CA ARG A 43 6.69 13.95 -1.73
C ARG A 43 7.43 13.61 -0.43
N PHE A 44 6.71 13.38 0.67
CA PHE A 44 7.29 12.96 1.94
C PHE A 44 8.01 11.61 1.80
N LEU A 45 7.39 10.63 1.14
CA LEU A 45 7.99 9.32 0.89
C LEU A 45 9.27 9.45 0.04
N ALA A 46 9.21 10.20 -1.07
CA ALA A 46 10.38 10.44 -1.91
C ALA A 46 11.54 11.10 -1.15
N ARG A 47 11.25 12.09 -0.28
CA ARG A 47 12.26 12.78 0.54
C ARG A 47 12.77 11.97 1.74
N SER A 48 12.06 10.92 2.13
CA SER A 48 12.46 10.04 3.24
C SER A 48 13.24 8.82 2.76
N ALA A 49 13.53 8.73 1.45
CA ALA A 49 14.44 7.75 0.89
C ALA A 49 15.86 7.91 1.46
N PRO A 50 16.53 6.85 1.94
CA PRO A 50 17.88 6.94 2.50
C PRO A 50 18.94 7.47 1.51
N SER A 51 18.78 7.19 0.22
CA SER A 51 19.68 7.66 -0.84
C SER A 51 19.70 9.18 -1.00
N SER A 52 18.65 9.87 -0.54
CA SER A 52 18.62 11.34 -0.60
C SER A 52 19.64 12.03 0.31
N PHE A 53 20.26 11.30 1.26
CA PHE A 53 21.17 11.89 2.25
C PHE A 53 22.61 12.05 1.75
N THR A 54 23.05 11.26 0.77
CA THR A 54 24.45 11.26 0.32
C THR A 54 24.79 12.47 -0.53
N GLU A 55 23.83 13.07 -1.24
CA GLU A 55 24.11 14.17 -2.17
C GLU A 55 24.14 15.56 -1.50
N GLU A 56 23.36 15.77 -0.42
CA GLU A 56 23.26 17.09 0.22
C GLU A 56 24.53 17.45 1.02
N SER A 57 25.32 16.45 1.43
CA SER A 57 26.60 16.67 2.12
C SER A 57 27.73 17.14 1.18
N ASP A 58 27.65 16.85 -0.12
CA ASP A 58 28.68 17.24 -1.09
C ASP A 58 28.39 18.63 -1.70
N LEU A 59 27.12 19.05 -1.76
CA LEU A 59 26.74 20.37 -2.28
C LEU A 59 27.02 21.54 -1.34
N ALA A 60 27.19 21.31 -0.04
CA ALA A 60 27.57 22.37 0.90
C ALA A 60 29.00 22.94 0.66
N ALA A 61 29.78 22.34 -0.23
CA ALA A 61 31.14 22.77 -0.57
C ALA A 61 31.25 23.64 -1.86
N LEU A 62 30.14 23.92 -2.57
CA LEU A 62 30.16 24.71 -3.81
C LEU A 62 29.37 26.02 -3.67
N ASP A 63 30.03 27.11 -4.03
CA ASP A 63 29.67 28.53 -3.86
C ASP A 63 28.22 28.89 -4.33
N PRO A 64 27.41 29.64 -3.55
CA PRO A 64 26.04 29.96 -3.89
C PRO A 64 25.96 31.20 -4.80
N SER A 65 25.78 30.99 -6.11
CA SER A 65 25.25 32.03 -7.00
C SER A 65 23.83 31.66 -7.44
N PRO A 66 22.77 32.18 -6.78
CA PRO A 66 21.40 31.81 -7.10
C PRO A 66 20.87 32.59 -8.31
N SER A 67 20.66 31.89 -9.42
CA SER A 67 19.81 32.36 -10.52
C SER A 67 18.37 31.92 -10.24
N PRO A 68 17.39 32.83 -10.13
CA PRO A 68 15.99 32.46 -9.99
C PRO A 68 15.42 31.98 -11.33
N SER A 69 14.33 31.21 -11.27
CA SER A 69 13.44 30.79 -12.37
C SER A 69 13.90 29.61 -13.23
N THR A 70 13.52 28.40 -12.82
CA THR A 70 12.76 27.43 -13.64
C THR A 70 12.22 26.36 -12.69
N GLN A 71 10.92 26.43 -12.34
CA GLN A 71 10.24 25.31 -11.70
C GLN A 71 10.00 24.26 -12.79
N GLU A 72 10.88 23.27 -12.87
CA GLU A 72 10.69 22.11 -13.73
C GLU A 72 9.37 21.39 -13.34
N PRO A 73 8.55 20.97 -14.32
CA PRO A 73 7.40 20.12 -14.05
C PRO A 73 7.87 18.84 -13.36
N LEU A 74 7.20 18.46 -12.28
CA LEU A 74 7.37 17.16 -11.62
C LEU A 74 6.85 16.05 -12.54
N ASP A 75 7.51 15.83 -13.68
CA ASP A 75 7.39 14.58 -14.41
C ASP A 75 7.83 13.48 -13.46
N ALA A 76 7.09 12.36 -13.45
CA ALA A 76 7.16 11.27 -12.49
C ALA A 76 8.57 10.66 -12.41
N ALA A 77 9.46 11.36 -11.71
CA ALA A 77 10.86 11.05 -11.54
C ALA A 77 10.97 9.61 -11.08
N ASP A 78 11.83 8.89 -11.77
CA ASP A 78 12.23 7.53 -11.49
C ASP A 78 12.50 7.39 -9.99
N LEU A 79 11.52 6.85 -9.24
CA LEU A 79 11.61 6.59 -7.78
C LEU A 79 12.62 5.47 -7.47
N GLY A 80 13.55 5.22 -8.38
CA GLY A 80 14.52 4.15 -8.37
C GLY A 80 15.52 4.31 -7.24
N THR A 81 15.72 3.22 -6.51
CA THR A 81 16.78 2.92 -5.53
C THR A 81 16.67 3.50 -4.11
N GLY A 82 15.78 4.46 -3.87
CA GLY A 82 15.60 5.06 -2.54
C GLY A 82 14.41 4.52 -1.74
N ALA A 83 14.41 3.25 -1.33
CA ALA A 83 13.27 2.70 -0.58
C ALA A 83 13.17 3.27 0.85
N VAL A 84 12.02 3.80 1.23
CA VAL A 84 11.76 4.21 2.62
C VAL A 84 11.66 2.96 3.49
N PRO A 85 12.34 2.87 4.65
CA PRO A 85 12.29 1.71 5.54
C PRO A 85 11.00 1.66 6.38
N LEU A 86 9.87 2.07 5.78
CA LEU A 86 8.58 2.07 6.43
C LEU A 86 8.03 0.65 6.47
N GLU A 87 7.73 0.16 7.67
CA GLU A 87 7.19 -1.16 7.94
C GLU A 87 5.67 -1.13 8.16
N LEU A 88 5.12 0.00 8.60
CA LEU A 88 3.67 0.18 8.82
C LEU A 88 3.17 1.50 8.22
N LEU A 89 2.10 1.41 7.43
CA LEU A 89 1.34 2.54 6.91
C LEU A 89 -0.11 2.43 7.38
N GLU A 90 -0.58 3.43 8.10
CA GLU A 90 -1.94 3.51 8.62
C GLU A 90 -2.59 4.84 8.21
N LEU A 91 -3.71 4.76 7.50
CA LEU A 91 -4.47 5.91 6.99
C LEU A 91 -5.91 5.84 7.51
N HIS A 92 -6.37 6.90 8.17
CA HIS A 92 -7.74 7.03 8.69
C HIS A 92 -8.46 8.19 8.04
N ASP A 93 -9.62 7.91 7.43
CA ASP A 93 -10.46 8.91 6.77
C ASP A 93 -9.67 9.71 5.71
N ILE A 94 -8.74 9.02 5.04
CA ILE A 94 -7.86 9.57 4.01
C ILE A 94 -8.14 8.83 2.71
N ASP A 95 -8.64 9.59 1.74
CA ASP A 95 -8.84 9.13 0.38
C ASP A 95 -7.65 9.46 -0.50
N LEU A 96 -7.18 8.45 -1.21
CA LEU A 96 -6.16 8.58 -2.26
C LEU A 96 -6.76 8.07 -3.56
N ALA A 97 -6.45 8.75 -4.66
CA ALA A 97 -6.74 8.22 -5.98
C ALA A 97 -5.98 6.90 -6.22
N PRO A 98 -6.49 5.98 -7.06
CA PRO A 98 -5.84 4.69 -7.34
C PRO A 98 -4.37 4.80 -7.76
N GLU A 99 -4.03 5.82 -8.56
CA GLU A 99 -2.67 6.07 -9.03
C GLU A 99 -1.74 6.48 -7.88
N ALA A 100 -2.27 7.24 -6.91
CA ALA A 100 -1.52 7.66 -5.74
C ALA A 100 -1.27 6.48 -4.78
N PHE A 101 -2.24 5.58 -4.60
CA PHE A 101 -2.02 4.33 -3.89
C PHE A 101 -0.92 3.49 -4.54
N ALA A 102 -0.99 3.30 -5.87
CA ALA A 102 0.02 2.54 -6.61
C ALA A 102 1.43 3.16 -6.47
N ALA A 103 1.53 4.49 -6.56
CA ALA A 103 2.79 5.21 -6.36
C ALA A 103 3.32 5.06 -4.92
N ALA A 104 2.44 5.16 -3.91
CA ALA A 104 2.81 4.96 -2.52
C ALA A 104 3.29 3.53 -2.27
N PHE A 105 2.56 2.50 -2.72
CA PHE A 105 2.96 1.10 -2.56
C PHE A 105 4.29 0.79 -3.25
N ARG A 106 4.53 1.36 -4.43
CA ARG A 106 5.82 1.23 -5.13
C ARG A 106 6.98 1.81 -4.32
N ALA A 107 6.77 2.91 -3.61
CA ALA A 107 7.79 3.55 -2.77
C ALA A 107 8.06 2.80 -1.45
N LEU A 108 7.27 1.76 -1.13
CA LEU A 108 7.25 1.09 0.16
C LEU A 108 7.52 -0.43 0.06
N PRO A 109 8.65 -0.87 -0.51
CA PRO A 109 8.93 -2.30 -0.67
C PRO A 109 9.14 -3.04 0.66
N HIS A 110 9.38 -2.31 1.76
CA HIS A 110 9.57 -2.85 3.10
C HIS A 110 8.30 -2.88 3.96
N LEU A 111 7.16 -2.44 3.40
CA LEU A 111 5.90 -2.40 4.11
C LEU A 111 5.48 -3.81 4.52
N ARG A 112 5.22 -4.00 5.82
CA ARG A 112 4.76 -5.25 6.43
C ARG A 112 3.30 -5.21 6.82
N GLU A 113 2.82 -4.02 7.20
CA GLU A 113 1.47 -3.82 7.71
C GLU A 113 0.82 -2.61 7.04
N LEU A 114 -0.35 -2.84 6.42
CA LEU A 114 -1.19 -1.82 5.81
C LEU A 114 -2.51 -1.74 6.56
N ARG A 115 -2.85 -0.56 7.09
CA ARG A 115 -4.13 -0.31 7.74
C ARG A 115 -4.86 0.83 7.07
N LEU A 116 -6.04 0.58 6.53
CA LEU A 116 -6.88 1.60 5.92
C LEU A 116 -8.23 1.63 6.61
N HIS A 117 -8.60 2.79 7.11
CA HIS A 117 -9.85 3.04 7.81
C HIS A 117 -10.62 4.11 7.05
N GLU A 118 -11.88 3.83 6.69
CA GLU A 118 -12.75 4.76 5.96
C GLU A 118 -12.07 5.28 4.68
N SER A 119 -11.41 4.37 3.95
CA SER A 119 -10.69 4.69 2.72
C SER A 119 -11.41 4.18 1.49
N SER A 120 -11.39 4.95 0.41
CA SER A 120 -11.95 4.62 -0.90
C SER A 120 -11.14 3.58 -1.72
N ILE A 121 -10.29 2.77 -1.07
CA ILE A 121 -9.52 1.73 -1.76
C ILE A 121 -10.46 0.76 -2.51
N SER A 122 -10.16 0.54 -3.79
CA SER A 122 -10.92 -0.35 -4.68
C SER A 122 -10.18 -1.68 -4.94
N ASP A 123 -10.92 -2.70 -5.37
CA ASP A 123 -10.35 -3.98 -5.81
C ASP A 123 -9.23 -3.82 -6.84
N GLY A 124 -9.43 -2.92 -7.81
CA GLY A 124 -8.44 -2.64 -8.85
C GLY A 124 -7.14 -2.08 -8.28
N THR A 125 -7.23 -1.26 -7.24
CA THR A 125 -6.07 -0.74 -6.52
C THR A 125 -5.37 -1.85 -5.74
N LEU A 126 -6.12 -2.74 -5.08
CA LEU A 126 -5.55 -3.85 -4.32
C LEU A 126 -4.79 -4.84 -5.22
N ARG A 127 -5.23 -5.02 -6.48
CA ARG A 127 -4.57 -5.92 -7.46
C ARG A 127 -3.09 -5.61 -7.70
N VAL A 128 -2.65 -4.37 -7.50
CA VAL A 128 -1.22 -4.03 -7.65
C VAL A 128 -0.32 -4.71 -6.61
N LEU A 129 -0.92 -5.20 -5.51
CA LEU A 129 -0.27 -6.00 -4.48
C LEU A 129 -0.25 -7.50 -4.83
N HIS A 130 -0.89 -7.95 -5.91
CA HIS A 130 -1.01 -9.38 -6.20
C HIS A 130 0.29 -9.98 -6.72
N GLY A 131 0.50 -11.25 -6.36
CA GLY A 131 1.56 -12.09 -6.92
C GLY A 131 2.95 -11.86 -6.31
N PRO A 132 3.95 -12.66 -6.74
CA PRO A 132 5.31 -12.59 -6.23
C PRO A 132 6.06 -11.30 -6.62
N HIS A 133 5.59 -10.62 -7.67
CA HIS A 133 6.16 -9.36 -8.16
C HIS A 133 5.23 -8.16 -7.93
N GLY A 134 4.18 -8.32 -7.12
CA GLY A 134 3.32 -7.22 -6.70
C GLY A 134 4.08 -6.21 -5.85
N PHE A 135 3.54 -5.00 -5.71
CA PHE A 135 4.11 -4.01 -4.79
C PHE A 135 4.05 -4.52 -3.33
N CYS A 136 4.92 -3.96 -2.49
CA CYS A 136 5.07 -4.37 -1.08
C CYS A 136 5.28 -5.89 -0.95
N PRO A 137 6.39 -6.46 -1.47
CA PRO A 137 6.64 -7.90 -1.40
C PRO A 137 6.71 -8.42 0.04
N ARG A 138 6.99 -7.55 1.02
CA ARG A 138 7.07 -7.89 2.45
C ARG A 138 5.78 -7.72 3.24
N LEU A 139 4.68 -7.38 2.57
CA LEU A 139 3.39 -7.15 3.20
C LEU A 139 2.86 -8.49 3.73
N THR A 140 2.67 -8.60 5.04
CA THR A 140 2.14 -9.81 5.68
C THR A 140 0.83 -9.57 6.43
N ARG A 141 0.47 -8.30 6.69
CA ARG A 141 -0.75 -7.94 7.43
C ARG A 141 -1.53 -6.83 6.76
N VAL A 142 -2.84 -7.03 6.65
CA VAL A 142 -3.77 -6.01 6.16
C VAL A 142 -4.94 -5.84 7.13
N ASP A 143 -5.29 -4.59 7.44
CA ASP A 143 -6.45 -4.21 8.26
C ASP A 143 -7.28 -3.19 7.49
N PHE A 144 -8.42 -3.61 6.98
CA PHE A 144 -9.36 -2.78 6.25
C PHE A 144 -10.61 -2.58 7.08
N ARG A 145 -10.95 -1.32 7.37
CA ARG A 145 -12.16 -0.99 8.12
C ARG A 145 -12.99 0.04 7.40
N TRP A 146 -14.30 -0.20 7.30
CA TRP A 146 -15.24 0.69 6.61
C TRP A 146 -14.79 1.05 5.18
N CYS A 147 -14.05 0.15 4.51
CA CYS A 147 -13.60 0.35 3.13
C CYS A 147 -14.74 -0.02 2.18
N GLY A 148 -15.58 0.97 1.86
CA GLY A 148 -16.85 0.78 1.13
C GLY A 148 -16.71 0.37 -0.34
N HIS A 149 -15.51 0.30 -0.91
CA HIS A 149 -15.28 -0.11 -2.31
C HIS A 149 -14.46 -1.40 -2.44
N LEU A 150 -14.20 -2.07 -1.32
CA LEU A 150 -13.37 -3.26 -1.24
C LEU A 150 -14.25 -4.51 -1.14
N GLY A 151 -14.17 -5.37 -2.15
CA GLY A 151 -14.83 -6.67 -2.21
C GLY A 151 -14.05 -7.75 -1.48
N GLY A 152 -14.76 -8.69 -0.83
CA GLY A 152 -14.12 -9.82 -0.14
C GLY A 152 -13.36 -10.74 -1.09
N LYS A 153 -13.86 -10.94 -2.32
CA LYS A 153 -13.17 -11.69 -3.37
C LYS A 153 -11.77 -11.13 -3.67
N ALA A 154 -11.60 -9.81 -3.68
CA ALA A 154 -10.28 -9.21 -3.92
C ALA A 154 -9.29 -9.53 -2.80
N LEU A 155 -9.74 -9.60 -1.54
CA LEU A 155 -8.92 -10.04 -0.41
C LEU A 155 -8.51 -11.51 -0.55
N VAL A 156 -9.45 -12.37 -0.95
CA VAL A 156 -9.17 -13.80 -1.22
C VAL A 156 -8.13 -13.94 -2.33
N GLU A 157 -8.26 -13.18 -3.43
CA GLU A 157 -7.31 -13.19 -4.54
C GLU A 157 -5.92 -12.68 -4.13
N LEU A 158 -5.84 -11.62 -3.33
CA LEU A 158 -4.59 -11.11 -2.77
C LEU A 158 -3.86 -12.22 -2.00
N VAL A 159 -4.54 -12.83 -1.02
CA VAL A 159 -3.98 -13.92 -0.21
C VAL A 159 -3.54 -15.07 -1.10
N ARG A 160 -4.43 -15.56 -1.98
CA ARG A 160 -4.15 -16.71 -2.85
C ARG A 160 -2.95 -16.46 -3.76
N SER A 161 -2.79 -15.23 -4.25
CA SER A 161 -1.67 -14.84 -5.12
C SER A 161 -0.31 -14.81 -4.40
N ARG A 162 -0.31 -14.78 -3.06
CA ARG A 162 0.89 -14.73 -2.20
C ARG A 162 1.20 -16.07 -1.55
N LEU A 163 0.37 -17.09 -1.73
CA LEU A 163 0.69 -18.44 -1.25
C LEU A 163 1.87 -19.01 -2.04
N PRO A 164 2.79 -19.75 -1.40
CA PRO A 164 3.80 -20.48 -2.13
C PRO A 164 3.09 -21.40 -3.11
N ARG A 165 3.49 -21.38 -4.38
CA ARG A 165 3.09 -22.44 -5.31
C ARG A 165 3.65 -23.70 -4.68
N ALA A 166 2.77 -24.57 -4.16
CA ALA A 166 3.15 -25.91 -3.75
C ALA A 166 3.97 -26.45 -4.92
N GLU A 167 5.28 -26.59 -4.70
CA GLU A 167 6.23 -26.98 -5.74
C GLU A 167 5.57 -28.16 -6.42
N ALA A 168 5.15 -27.95 -7.67
CA ALA A 168 4.41 -28.95 -8.42
C ALA A 168 5.26 -30.19 -8.29
N GLN A 169 4.79 -31.15 -7.49
CA GLN A 169 5.57 -32.33 -7.18
C GLN A 169 5.92 -32.90 -8.53
N ASP A 170 7.21 -32.84 -8.86
CA ASP A 170 7.79 -33.51 -10.00
C ASP A 170 7.50 -34.99 -9.77
N GLU A 171 6.33 -35.43 -10.22
CA GLU A 171 6.07 -36.81 -10.54
C GLU A 171 6.92 -37.13 -11.77
N ASP A 172 8.23 -37.21 -11.54
CA ASP A 172 9.22 -37.94 -12.31
C ASP A 172 8.86 -39.42 -12.22
N SER A 173 7.78 -39.79 -12.91
CA SER A 173 7.37 -41.16 -13.16
C SER A 173 6.53 -41.24 -14.42
N THR A 174 7.00 -40.65 -15.53
CA THR A 174 6.66 -41.17 -16.85
C THR A 174 7.75 -40.90 -17.87
N ALA A 175 8.66 -41.88 -17.99
CA ALA A 175 9.41 -42.13 -19.20
C ALA A 175 8.44 -42.21 -20.40
N GLY A 176 8.41 -41.17 -21.23
CA GLY A 176 7.61 -41.10 -22.44
C GLY A 176 8.38 -40.40 -23.56
N ILE A 177 8.77 -41.18 -24.56
CA ILE A 177 9.62 -40.82 -25.70
C ILE A 177 8.88 -39.92 -26.72
N GLY A 178 9.51 -38.80 -27.13
CA GLY A 178 9.29 -38.10 -28.42
C GLY A 178 8.12 -37.10 -28.44
N ILE A 179 8.11 -35.99 -29.18
CA ILE A 179 8.90 -35.53 -30.34
C ILE A 179 9.03 -34.00 -30.22
N GLU A 180 10.25 -33.47 -30.39
CA GLU A 180 10.53 -32.02 -30.37
C GLU A 180 10.03 -31.31 -31.63
N VAL A 181 9.25 -30.24 -31.46
CA VAL A 181 8.93 -29.28 -32.53
C VAL A 181 9.52 -27.93 -32.15
N LEU A 182 10.68 -27.63 -32.72
CA LEU A 182 11.40 -26.35 -32.61
C LEU A 182 10.52 -25.19 -33.12
N HIS A 183 10.19 -24.24 -32.24
CA HIS A 183 9.69 -22.92 -32.63
C HIS A 183 10.70 -21.85 -32.24
N SER A 184 11.31 -21.26 -33.27
CA SER A 184 12.25 -20.16 -33.17
C SER A 184 11.53 -18.83 -32.94
N GLY A 185 12.00 -18.10 -31.92
CA GLY A 185 12.20 -16.65 -32.03
C GLY A 185 11.11 -15.75 -31.47
N SER A 186 11.35 -15.18 -30.29
CA SER A 186 11.12 -13.76 -30.08
C SER A 186 11.99 -13.27 -28.91
N ALA A 187 12.97 -12.43 -29.23
CA ALA A 187 13.84 -11.76 -28.28
C ALA A 187 13.18 -10.45 -27.84
N ALA A 188 12.88 -10.31 -26.55
CA ALA A 188 12.46 -9.04 -25.95
C ALA A 188 13.12 -8.85 -24.58
N ALA A 189 14.21 -8.06 -24.62
CA ALA A 189 14.78 -7.21 -23.59
C ALA A 189 14.57 -7.60 -22.10
N SER A 190 15.48 -8.43 -21.60
CA SER A 190 15.78 -8.60 -20.19
C SER A 190 16.63 -7.41 -19.69
N ALA A 191 15.96 -6.37 -19.20
CA ALA A 191 16.61 -5.31 -18.44
C ALA A 191 17.00 -5.87 -17.05
N SER A 192 18.30 -5.85 -16.76
CA SER A 192 18.93 -6.30 -15.52
C SER A 192 18.67 -5.32 -14.37
N ALA A 193 17.46 -5.36 -13.81
CA ALA A 193 17.08 -4.60 -12.62
C ALA A 193 17.22 -5.46 -11.35
N GLY A 194 18.27 -5.19 -10.59
CA GLY A 194 18.34 -5.33 -9.13
C GLY A 194 18.04 -6.69 -8.52
N GLU A 195 19.09 -7.40 -8.12
CA GLU A 195 19.08 -8.47 -7.12
C GLU A 195 18.24 -8.05 -5.90
N GLY A 196 17.03 -8.59 -5.76
CA GLY A 196 16.16 -8.26 -4.64
C GLY A 196 14.69 -8.67 -4.76
N SER A 197 14.22 -9.07 -5.95
CA SER A 197 12.86 -9.62 -6.10
C SER A 197 12.81 -11.08 -5.65
N GLY A 198 13.07 -11.32 -4.36
CA GLY A 198 12.67 -12.58 -3.72
C GLY A 198 11.15 -12.79 -3.85
N PRO A 199 10.66 -14.03 -3.68
CA PRO A 199 9.23 -14.27 -3.64
C PRO A 199 8.60 -13.40 -2.55
N ALA A 200 7.41 -12.89 -2.84
CA ALA A 200 6.64 -12.14 -1.86
C ALA A 200 6.32 -12.99 -0.63
N ASP A 201 6.36 -12.37 0.55
CA ASP A 201 5.97 -12.99 1.82
C ASP A 201 4.46 -13.32 1.78
N PRO A 202 4.03 -14.47 2.36
CA PRO A 202 2.61 -14.82 2.44
C PRO A 202 1.86 -13.88 3.39
N ILE A 203 0.57 -13.63 3.09
CA ILE A 203 -0.31 -12.87 3.98
C ILE A 203 -0.66 -13.72 5.21
N GLU A 204 -0.18 -13.30 6.37
CA GLU A 204 -0.39 -13.98 7.66
C GLU A 204 -1.72 -13.58 8.30
N GLU A 205 -2.11 -12.31 8.17
CA GLU A 205 -3.26 -11.73 8.86
C GLU A 205 -4.08 -10.82 7.94
N VAL A 206 -5.39 -11.07 7.91
CA VAL A 206 -6.38 -10.23 7.23
C VAL A 206 -7.45 -9.84 8.24
N ALA A 207 -7.58 -8.54 8.49
CA ALA A 207 -8.70 -7.96 9.20
C ALA A 207 -9.57 -7.18 8.20
N ALA A 208 -10.86 -7.50 8.17
CA ALA A 208 -11.87 -6.79 7.40
C ALA A 208 -13.07 -6.50 8.32
N ILE A 209 -13.29 -5.23 8.66
CA ILE A 209 -14.31 -4.82 9.62
C ILE A 209 -15.27 -3.85 8.94
N ASN A 210 -16.56 -4.17 8.91
CA ASN A 210 -17.59 -3.33 8.32
C ASN A 210 -17.34 -2.95 6.85
N CYS A 211 -16.67 -3.81 6.08
CA CYS A 211 -16.54 -3.67 4.62
C CYS A 211 -17.79 -4.27 3.96
N CYS A 212 -18.64 -3.43 3.37
CA CYS A 212 -20.00 -3.81 2.95
C CYS A 212 -20.07 -4.86 1.84
N PHE A 213 -18.98 -5.04 1.06
CA PHE A 213 -18.88 -6.01 -0.03
C PHE A 213 -18.05 -7.25 0.33
N VAL A 214 -17.77 -7.46 1.62
CA VAL A 214 -17.17 -8.70 2.12
C VAL A 214 -18.29 -9.62 2.56
N GLU A 215 -18.53 -10.68 1.79
CA GLU A 215 -19.60 -11.64 2.05
C GLU A 215 -19.13 -12.79 2.95
N GLU A 216 -20.07 -13.54 3.52
CA GLU A 216 -19.78 -14.72 4.34
C GLU A 216 -18.91 -15.74 3.60
N GLN A 217 -19.18 -15.94 2.30
CA GLN A 217 -18.43 -16.87 1.46
C GLN A 217 -16.95 -16.46 1.34
N ASP A 218 -16.66 -15.17 1.23
CA ASP A 218 -15.29 -14.66 1.16
C ASP A 218 -14.54 -14.93 2.48
N VAL A 219 -15.21 -14.74 3.62
CA VAL A 219 -14.65 -15.01 4.96
C VAL A 219 -14.32 -16.50 5.12
N LEU A 220 -15.21 -17.39 4.66
CA LEU A 220 -14.97 -18.83 4.68
C LEU A 220 -13.81 -19.23 3.77
N GLU A 221 -13.63 -18.57 2.62
CA GLU A 221 -12.47 -18.79 1.75
C GLU A 221 -11.18 -18.29 2.37
N LEU A 222 -11.17 -17.09 2.95
CA LEU A 222 -10.01 -16.55 3.68
C LEU A 222 -9.58 -17.48 4.83
N ALA A 223 -10.53 -18.05 5.55
CA ALA A 223 -10.28 -18.99 6.65
C ALA A 223 -9.65 -20.31 6.20
N ARG A 224 -9.79 -20.68 4.93
CA ARG A 224 -9.12 -21.86 4.35
C ARG A 224 -7.68 -21.56 3.92
N LEU A 225 -7.38 -20.30 3.60
CA LEU A 225 -6.09 -19.89 3.04
C LEU A 225 -5.13 -19.32 4.10
N THR A 226 -5.66 -18.74 5.17
CA THR A 226 -4.89 -18.02 6.20
C THR A 226 -5.37 -18.37 7.61
N THR A 227 -4.63 -17.89 8.61
CA THR A 227 -5.14 -17.93 9.99
C THR A 227 -6.19 -16.83 10.17
N CYS A 228 -7.47 -17.19 10.06
CA CYS A 228 -8.56 -16.26 10.39
C CYS A 228 -8.80 -16.22 11.90
N ARG A 229 -8.68 -15.03 12.48
CA ARG A 229 -9.20 -14.73 13.83
C ARG A 229 -10.46 -13.92 13.71
N VAL A 230 -11.57 -14.49 14.18
CA VAL A 230 -12.78 -13.72 14.44
C VAL A 230 -12.57 -12.96 15.75
N LEU A 231 -12.31 -11.67 15.65
CA LEU A 231 -12.25 -10.78 16.81
C LEU A 231 -13.64 -10.16 17.01
N MET A 232 -14.40 -10.72 17.95
CA MET A 232 -15.54 -10.02 18.51
C MET A 232 -14.98 -8.94 19.44
N ARG A 233 -14.94 -7.68 18.99
CA ARG A 233 -14.61 -6.57 19.88
C ARG A 233 -15.81 -6.29 20.77
N GLU A 234 -15.56 -5.99 22.03
CA GLU A 234 -16.61 -5.56 22.94
C GLU A 234 -17.26 -4.30 22.36
N ALA A 235 -18.59 -4.18 22.49
CA ALA A 235 -19.39 -3.14 21.85
C ALA A 235 -18.94 -1.69 22.18
N ASP A 236 -18.08 -1.54 23.20
CA ASP A 236 -17.58 -0.28 23.71
C ASP A 236 -16.21 0.11 23.13
N GLU A 237 -15.46 -0.83 22.51
CA GLU A 237 -14.15 -0.56 21.88
C GLU A 237 -14.24 -0.30 20.36
N ASP A 238 -15.37 -0.61 19.75
CA ASP A 238 -15.68 -0.13 18.40
C ASP A 238 -16.02 1.37 18.48
N TYR A 239 -14.95 2.18 18.54
CA TYR A 239 -14.95 3.64 18.64
C TYR A 239 -15.82 4.36 17.59
N CYS A 240 -16.28 3.64 16.56
CA CYS A 240 -17.13 4.16 15.50
C CYS A 240 -18.62 4.23 15.85
N ARG A 241 -19.04 3.92 17.10
CA ARG A 241 -20.39 4.23 17.58
C ARG A 241 -20.52 5.57 18.30
N THR A 242 -19.42 6.16 18.77
CA THR A 242 -19.50 7.31 19.69
C THR A 242 -19.23 8.67 19.06
N SER A 243 -18.79 8.74 17.80
CA SER A 243 -18.69 10.00 17.05
C SER A 243 -19.90 10.19 16.13
N SER A 244 -20.86 10.99 16.62
CA SER A 244 -21.91 11.66 15.86
C SER A 244 -23.01 10.78 15.24
N PHE A 245 -24.15 10.77 15.91
CA PHE A 245 -25.46 10.72 15.26
C PHE A 245 -25.57 11.95 14.34
N SER A 246 -24.92 11.91 13.17
CA SER A 246 -25.15 12.89 12.11
C SER A 246 -26.47 12.50 11.44
N PRO A 247 -27.55 13.29 11.56
CA PRO A 247 -28.84 12.98 10.96
C PRO A 247 -28.82 13.02 9.42
N TYR A 248 -27.66 13.19 8.79
CA TYR A 248 -27.49 13.32 7.34
C TYR A 248 -26.72 12.19 6.66
N SER A 249 -26.27 11.15 7.36
CA SER A 249 -25.65 9.99 6.71
C SER A 249 -26.71 9.00 6.24
N THR A 250 -27.31 9.27 5.08
CA THR A 250 -28.41 8.46 4.50
C THR A 250 -27.96 7.38 3.51
N ASN A 251 -26.67 7.10 3.34
CA ASN A 251 -26.18 6.31 2.19
C ASN A 251 -25.52 4.96 2.52
N CYS A 252 -26.15 4.18 3.39
CA CYS A 252 -25.96 2.72 3.44
C CYS A 252 -27.32 2.04 3.70
N ALA A 253 -28.30 2.31 2.85
CA ALA A 253 -29.51 1.50 2.77
C ALA A 253 -29.22 0.27 1.90
N ARG A 254 -29.38 -0.91 2.49
CA ARG A 254 -29.54 -2.19 1.79
C ARG A 254 -30.80 -2.18 0.93
#